data_AF-A0A7J7KZ75-F1
#
_entry.id   AF-A0A7J7KZ75-F1
#
_cell.length_a   1.000
_cell.length_b   1.000
_cell.length_c   1.000
_cell.angle_alpha   90.00
_cell.angle_beta   90.00
_cell.angle_gamma   90.00
#
_symmetry.space_group_name_H-M   'P 1'
#
loop_
_entity.id
_entity.type
_entity.pdbx_description
1 polymer ?
#
loop_
_entity_poly.entity_id
_entity_poly.type
_entity_poly.pdbx_seq_one_letter_code
_entity_poly.pdbx_strand_id
1 'polypeptide(L)'
;MVHAFVLSKLNHRHNYGLDLFLLSIDEGIIGYRDDSLETVKRNEVQYGLPLKVVSYKDLYGWAMDGIVKMIGLKNNCTFCRDFQRQALNRGAALLKVDKLETGHNADDMVKKIILNILRGDIARLGRCTSINFEI
;
A
#
# COMPACT_ATOMS: atom_id res chain seq x y z
N MET A 1 4.98 -4.82 -7.50
CA MET A 1 5.11 -6.16 -8.14
C MET A 1 6.55 -6.66 -8.13
N VAL A 2 7.54 -5.84 -8.51
CA VAL A 2 8.96 -6.24 -8.50
C VAL A 2 9.46 -6.69 -7.10
N HIS A 3 9.13 -5.97 -6.03
CA HIS A 3 9.54 -6.40 -4.67
C HIS A 3 8.96 -7.76 -4.26
N ALA A 4 7.67 -7.99 -4.47
CA ALA A 4 7.04 -9.28 -4.18
C ALA A 4 7.73 -10.44 -4.92
N PHE A 5 8.10 -10.22 -6.19
CA PHE A 5 8.88 -11.20 -6.97
C PHE A 5 10.27 -11.45 -6.35
N VAL A 6 11.00 -10.39 -6.02
CA VAL A 6 12.36 -10.50 -5.43
C VAL A 6 12.30 -11.22 -4.09
N LEU A 7 11.36 -10.86 -3.21
CA LEU A 7 11.18 -11.51 -1.91
C LEU A 7 10.81 -12.98 -2.04
N SER A 8 9.86 -13.33 -2.91
CA SER A 8 9.49 -14.72 -3.19
C SER A 8 10.69 -15.52 -3.71
N LYS A 9 11.43 -14.96 -4.68
CA LYS A 9 12.61 -15.61 -5.26
C LYS A 9 13.72 -15.82 -4.24
N LEU A 10 13.98 -14.84 -3.38
CA LEU A 10 14.99 -14.94 -2.32
C LEU A 10 14.57 -15.93 -1.23
N ASN A 11 13.31 -15.91 -0.82
CA ASN A 11 12.76 -16.87 0.14
C ASN A 11 12.90 -18.30 -0.36
N HIS A 12 12.57 -18.55 -1.64
CA HIS A 12 12.71 -19.88 -2.24
C HIS A 12 14.18 -20.29 -2.45
N ARG A 13 15.04 -19.37 -2.92
CA ARG A 13 16.46 -19.67 -3.19
C ARG A 13 17.26 -19.95 -1.92
N HIS A 14 17.01 -19.19 -0.86
CA HIS A 14 17.80 -19.25 0.38
C HIS A 14 17.07 -19.94 1.54
N ASN A 15 15.83 -20.39 1.32
CA ASN A 15 14.99 -21.08 2.30
C ASN A 15 14.87 -20.32 3.63
N TYR A 16 14.53 -19.03 3.56
CA TYR A 16 14.38 -18.19 4.75
C TYR A 16 13.18 -18.58 5.63
N GLY A 17 12.26 -19.42 5.14
CA GLY A 17 11.09 -19.87 5.89
C GLY A 17 10.07 -18.75 6.14
N LEU A 18 10.02 -17.75 5.27
CA LEU A 18 9.07 -16.63 5.39
C LEU A 18 7.69 -17.02 4.83
N ASP A 19 6.63 -16.73 5.58
CA ASP A 19 5.26 -16.75 5.09
C ASP A 19 4.93 -15.41 4.41
N LEU A 20 4.79 -15.45 3.09
CA LEU A 20 4.57 -14.25 2.26
C LEU A 20 3.12 -14.17 1.80
N PHE A 21 2.50 -13.01 2.02
CA PHE A 21 1.13 -12.72 1.61
C PHE A 21 1.10 -11.47 0.72
N LEU A 22 0.23 -11.46 -0.28
CA LEU A 22 -0.06 -10.26 -1.06
C LEU A 22 -1.26 -9.55 -0.43
N LEU A 23 -1.13 -8.23 -0.22
CA LEU A 23 -2.22 -7.37 0.24
C LEU A 23 -2.52 -6.31 -0.81
N SER A 24 -3.75 -6.28 -1.27
CA SER A 24 -4.26 -5.24 -2.18
C SER A 24 -5.44 -4.52 -1.55
N ILE A 25 -5.53 -3.23 -1.80
CA ILE A 25 -6.63 -2.39 -1.35
C ILE A 25 -7.54 -2.15 -2.55
N ASP A 26 -8.84 -2.11 -2.34
CA ASP A 26 -9.84 -1.60 -3.28
C ASP A 26 -10.47 -0.31 -2.74
N GLU A 27 -10.19 0.80 -3.39
CA GLU A 27 -10.66 2.14 -2.99
C GLU A 27 -12.09 2.41 -3.47
N GLY A 28 -12.63 1.55 -4.34
CA GLY A 28 -13.96 1.70 -4.93
C GLY A 28 -14.08 2.88 -5.90
N ILE A 29 -13.04 3.13 -6.70
CA ILE A 29 -13.03 4.13 -7.77
C ILE A 29 -13.48 3.49 -9.08
N ILE A 30 -14.62 3.91 -9.61
CA ILE A 30 -15.24 3.29 -10.79
C ILE A 30 -14.38 3.58 -12.03
N GLY A 31 -14.08 2.53 -12.82
CA GLY A 31 -13.36 2.65 -14.10
C GLY A 31 -11.85 2.80 -14.02
N TYR A 32 -11.26 2.89 -12.81
CA TYR A 32 -9.80 3.01 -12.64
C TYR A 32 -9.11 1.67 -12.36
N ARG A 33 -9.82 0.68 -11.78
CA ARG A 33 -9.19 -0.48 -11.13
C ARG A 33 -9.39 -1.85 -11.79
N ASP A 34 -10.16 -1.96 -12.86
CA ASP A 34 -10.38 -3.25 -13.54
C ASP A 34 -9.04 -3.89 -13.95
N ASP A 35 -8.17 -3.13 -14.63
CA ASP A 35 -6.86 -3.58 -15.12
C ASP A 35 -5.85 -3.88 -13.98
N SER A 36 -5.95 -3.11 -12.88
CA SER A 36 -5.06 -3.25 -11.72
C SER A 36 -5.36 -4.51 -10.90
N LEU A 37 -6.63 -4.88 -10.73
CA LEU A 37 -7.03 -6.08 -9.99
C LEU A 37 -6.67 -7.36 -10.74
N GLU A 38 -6.82 -7.37 -12.06
CA GLU A 38 -6.40 -8.50 -12.89
C GLU A 38 -4.90 -8.76 -12.79
N THR A 39 -4.09 -7.70 -12.81
CA THR A 39 -2.64 -7.86 -12.70
C THR A 39 -2.22 -8.42 -11.33
N VAL A 40 -2.90 -8.02 -10.24
CA VAL A 40 -2.59 -8.56 -8.91
C VAL A 40 -3.03 -10.02 -8.77
N LYS A 41 -4.18 -10.40 -9.33
CA LYS A 41 -4.60 -11.81 -9.41
C LYS A 41 -3.63 -12.67 -10.23
N ARG A 42 -3.09 -12.13 -11.32
CA ARG A 42 -2.06 -12.82 -12.10
C ARG A 42 -0.81 -13.10 -11.27
N ASN A 43 -0.41 -12.17 -10.40
CA ASN A 43 0.75 -12.33 -9.53
C ASN A 43 0.54 -13.38 -8.44
N GLU A 44 -0.68 -13.48 -7.89
CA GLU A 44 -1.04 -14.56 -6.97
C GLU A 44 -0.77 -15.93 -7.61
N VAL A 45 -1.27 -16.15 -8.82
CA VAL A 45 -1.07 -17.40 -9.57
C VAL A 45 0.40 -17.60 -9.94
N GLN A 46 1.07 -16.54 -10.42
CA GLN A 46 2.45 -16.65 -10.89
C GLN A 46 3.46 -16.94 -9.78
N TYR A 47 3.25 -16.37 -8.59
CA TYR A 47 4.18 -16.51 -7.46
C TYR A 47 3.70 -17.51 -6.41
N GLY A 48 2.49 -18.04 -6.54
CA GLY A 48 1.88 -18.94 -5.56
C GLY A 48 1.68 -18.29 -4.18
N LEU A 49 1.52 -16.97 -4.15
CA LEU A 49 1.40 -16.20 -2.91
C LEU A 49 -0.06 -15.82 -2.68
N PRO A 50 -0.68 -16.20 -1.55
CA PRO A 50 -2.08 -15.90 -1.26
C PRO A 50 -2.35 -14.39 -1.29
N LEU A 51 -3.40 -13.99 -2.02
CA LEU A 51 -3.82 -12.59 -2.13
C LEU A 51 -5.02 -12.30 -1.24
N LYS A 52 -4.88 -11.26 -0.41
CA LYS A 52 -6.00 -10.64 0.29
C LYS A 52 -6.32 -9.30 -0.34
N VAL A 53 -7.57 -9.13 -0.75
CA VAL A 53 -8.12 -7.83 -1.16
C VAL A 53 -8.98 -7.29 -0.03
N VAL A 54 -8.70 -6.05 0.41
CA VAL A 54 -9.53 -5.32 1.38
C VAL A 54 -10.13 -4.10 0.70
N SER A 55 -11.43 -3.84 0.89
CA SER A 55 -12.08 -2.68 0.25
C SER A 55 -12.41 -1.59 1.25
N TYR A 56 -12.42 -0.33 0.83
CA TYR A 56 -12.86 0.79 1.68
C TYR A 56 -14.32 0.63 2.10
N LYS A 57 -15.14 0.04 1.23
CA LYS A 57 -16.54 -0.25 1.53
C LYS A 57 -16.66 -1.24 2.70
N ASP A 58 -15.81 -2.26 2.74
CA ASP A 58 -15.79 -3.25 3.83
C ASP A 58 -15.20 -2.65 5.13
N LEU A 59 -14.13 -1.87 5.03
CA LEU A 59 -13.42 -1.33 6.19
C LEU A 59 -14.12 -0.12 6.84
N TYR A 60 -14.82 0.69 6.05
CA TYR A 60 -15.33 2.00 6.47
C TYR A 60 -16.81 2.23 6.10
N GLY A 61 -17.42 1.37 5.29
CA GLY A 61 -18.79 1.55 4.79
C GLY A 61 -18.90 2.50 3.59
N TRP A 62 -17.80 3.09 3.14
CA TRP A 62 -17.77 4.10 2.07
C TRP A 62 -16.78 3.73 0.98
N ALA A 63 -17.13 4.01 -0.28
CA ALA A 63 -16.19 4.00 -1.40
C ALA A 63 -15.64 5.41 -1.64
N MET A 64 -14.46 5.54 -2.25
CA MET A 64 -13.89 6.86 -2.57
C MET A 64 -14.82 7.69 -3.44
N ASP A 65 -15.45 7.10 -4.46
CA ASP A 65 -16.47 7.78 -5.26
C ASP A 65 -17.59 8.40 -4.42
N GLY A 66 -18.02 7.71 -3.35
CA GLY A 66 -19.02 8.21 -2.41
C GLY A 66 -18.51 9.38 -1.57
N ILE A 67 -17.26 9.32 -1.13
CA ILE A 67 -16.60 10.41 -0.39
C ILE A 67 -16.51 11.65 -1.28
N VAL A 68 -16.01 11.51 -2.51
CA VAL A 68 -15.87 12.62 -3.46
C VAL A 68 -17.21 13.31 -3.75
N LYS A 69 -18.30 12.53 -3.86
CA LYS A 69 -19.65 13.09 -4.05
C LYS A 69 -20.12 13.95 -2.87
N MET A 70 -19.67 13.65 -1.65
CA MET A 70 -20.08 14.36 -0.44
C MET A 70 -19.21 15.58 -0.15
N ILE A 71 -17.87 15.45 -0.26
CA ILE A 71 -16.92 16.51 0.13
C ILE A 71 -16.43 17.35 -1.05
N GLY A 72 -16.74 16.96 -2.28
CA GLY A 72 -16.27 17.62 -3.50
C GLY A 72 -14.88 17.19 -3.95
N LEU A 73 -14.26 17.95 -4.86
CA LEU A 73 -12.97 17.59 -5.48
C LEU A 73 -11.73 18.00 -4.68
N LYS A 74 -11.90 18.81 -3.62
CA LYS A 74 -10.79 19.33 -2.84
C LYS A 74 -10.35 18.31 -1.79
N ASN A 75 -9.04 18.12 -1.64
CA ASN A 75 -8.39 17.27 -0.63
C ASN A 75 -8.61 15.74 -0.76
N ASN A 76 -9.20 15.25 -1.85
CA ASN A 76 -9.48 13.81 -2.02
C ASN A 76 -8.25 12.92 -1.95
N CYS A 77 -7.13 13.35 -2.55
CA CYS A 77 -5.87 12.59 -2.49
C CYS A 77 -5.28 12.54 -1.07
N THR A 78 -5.58 13.53 -0.22
CA THR A 78 -5.17 13.54 1.19
C THR A 78 -5.96 12.48 1.94
N PHE A 79 -7.29 12.51 1.84
CA PHE A 79 -8.14 11.49 2.46
C PHE A 79 -7.81 10.09 1.96
N CYS A 80 -7.68 9.92 0.64
CA CYS A 80 -7.33 8.64 0.04
C CYS A 80 -6.05 8.06 0.65
N ARG A 81 -5.01 8.90 0.83
CA ARG A 81 -3.73 8.50 1.42
C ARG A 81 -3.86 8.08 2.88
N ASP A 82 -4.62 8.81 3.69
CA ASP A 82 -4.86 8.47 5.09
C ASP A 82 -5.68 7.16 5.23
N PHE A 83 -6.72 6.99 4.41
CA PHE A 83 -7.50 5.76 4.37
C PHE A 83 -6.67 4.57 3.87
N GLN A 84 -5.78 4.78 2.92
CA GLN A 84 -4.93 3.73 2.36
C GLN A 84 -3.96 3.22 3.42
N ARG A 85 -3.32 4.11 4.18
CA ARG A 85 -2.43 3.72 5.28
C ARG A 85 -3.18 2.92 6.35
N GLN A 86 -4.37 3.38 6.73
CA GLN A 86 -5.20 2.65 7.69
C GLN A 86 -5.67 1.30 7.15
N ALA A 87 -6.01 1.22 5.86
CA ALA A 87 -6.42 -0.02 5.22
C ALA A 87 -5.28 -1.03 5.12
N LEU A 88 -4.05 -0.58 4.86
CA LEU A 88 -2.86 -1.43 4.91
C LEU A 88 -2.63 -1.98 6.30
N ASN A 89 -2.69 -1.13 7.34
CA ASN A 89 -2.52 -1.56 8.72
C ASN A 89 -3.60 -2.55 9.16
N ARG A 90 -4.87 -2.29 8.83
CA ARG A 90 -5.97 -3.22 9.12
C ARG A 90 -5.83 -4.52 8.34
N GLY A 91 -5.45 -4.46 7.07
CA GLY A 91 -5.18 -5.64 6.25
C GLY A 91 -4.05 -6.49 6.81
N ALA A 92 -2.98 -5.86 7.29
CA ALA A 92 -1.88 -6.53 7.97
C ALA A 92 -2.34 -7.21 9.28
N ALA A 93 -3.13 -6.51 10.09
CA ALA A 93 -3.70 -7.06 11.33
C ALA A 93 -4.65 -8.25 11.06
N LEU A 94 -5.48 -8.17 10.01
CA LEU A 94 -6.38 -9.25 9.59
C LEU A 94 -5.61 -10.50 9.15
N LEU A 95 -4.47 -10.32 8.49
CA LEU A 95 -3.58 -11.40 8.07
C LEU A 95 -2.61 -11.85 9.17
N LYS A 96 -2.57 -11.15 10.32
CA LYS A 96 -1.64 -11.37 11.43
C LYS A 96 -0.17 -11.43 10.98
N VAL A 97 0.21 -10.54 10.06
CA VAL A 97 1.60 -10.47 9.57
C VAL A 97 2.46 -9.64 10.51
N ASP A 98 3.71 -10.08 10.71
CA ASP A 98 4.68 -9.34 11.52
C ASP A 98 5.22 -8.12 10.76
N LYS A 99 5.35 -8.15 9.44
CA LYS A 99 5.96 -7.04 8.70
C LYS A 99 5.18 -6.70 7.45
N LEU A 100 4.99 -5.40 7.24
CA LEU A 100 4.41 -4.85 6.03
C LEU A 100 5.52 -4.24 5.15
N GLU A 101 5.67 -4.75 3.94
CA GLU A 101 6.58 -4.20 2.93
C GLU A 101 5.78 -3.43 1.87
N THR A 102 6.31 -2.30 1.43
CA THR A 102 5.67 -1.47 0.39
C THR A 102 6.70 -1.09 -0.66
N GLY A 103 6.30 -1.13 -1.93
CA GLY A 103 7.18 -0.96 -3.09
C GLY A 103 7.68 0.45 -3.39
N HIS A 104 7.90 1.29 -2.37
CA HIS A 104 8.50 2.61 -2.55
C HIS A 104 9.95 2.46 -3.04
N ASN A 105 10.29 3.16 -4.11
CA ASN A 105 11.64 3.17 -4.67
C ASN A 105 12.43 4.41 -4.19
N ALA A 106 13.72 4.45 -4.54
CA ALA A 106 14.57 5.58 -4.18
C ALA A 106 14.08 6.93 -4.76
N ASP A 107 13.48 6.92 -5.95
CA ASP A 107 12.94 8.12 -6.59
C ASP A 107 11.75 8.71 -5.80
N ASP A 108 10.85 7.87 -5.26
CA ASP A 108 9.77 8.32 -4.38
C ASP A 108 10.30 8.99 -3.12
N MET A 109 11.33 8.40 -2.52
CA MET A 109 11.99 8.96 -1.33
C MET A 109 12.65 10.31 -1.64
N VAL A 110 13.35 10.43 -2.77
CA VAL A 110 13.98 11.69 -3.21
C VAL A 110 12.93 12.78 -3.46
N LYS A 111 11.84 12.46 -4.18
CA LYS A 111 10.73 13.39 -4.40
C LYS A 111 10.16 13.91 -3.09
N LYS A 112 9.95 13.02 -2.11
CA LYS A 112 9.43 13.39 -0.79
C LYS A 112 10.39 14.30 -0.03
N ILE A 113 11.70 14.01 -0.06
CA ILE A 113 12.73 14.84 0.58
C ILE A 113 12.75 16.25 -0.05
N ILE A 114 12.85 16.32 -1.38
CA ILE A 114 12.89 17.61 -2.10
C ILE A 114 11.64 18.44 -1.82
N LEU A 115 10.45 17.84 -1.88
CA LEU A 115 9.20 18.55 -1.61
C LEU A 115 9.13 19.10 -0.18
N ASN A 116 9.65 18.39 0.82
CA ASN A 116 9.69 18.88 2.19
C ASN A 116 10.71 20.01 2.36
N ILE A 117 11.86 19.94 1.68
CA ILE A 117 12.84 21.05 1.65
C ILE A 117 12.21 22.30 1.05
N LEU A 118 11.58 22.18 -0.12
CA LEU A 118 10.96 23.32 -0.83
C LEU A 118 9.81 23.96 -0.04
N ARG A 119 9.11 23.18 0.80
CA ARG A 119 8.04 23.67 1.68
C ARG A 119 8.55 24.22 3.02
N GLY A 120 9.86 24.12 3.30
CA GLY A 120 10.43 24.49 4.59
C GLY A 120 9.99 23.60 5.76
N ASP A 121 9.45 22.41 5.50
CA ASP A 121 8.86 21.52 6.50
C ASP A 121 9.93 20.58 7.08
N ILE A 122 10.87 21.17 7.83
CA ILE A 122 12.06 20.50 8.37
C ILE A 122 11.67 19.38 9.36
N ALA A 123 10.56 19.56 10.10
CA ALA A 123 10.06 18.56 11.03
C ALA A 123 9.66 17.24 10.32
N ARG A 124 9.18 17.30 9.07
CA ARG A 124 8.85 16.11 8.29
C ARG A 124 10.05 15.42 7.68
N LEU A 125 11.16 16.12 7.43
CA LEU A 125 12.39 15.52 6.88
C LEU A 125 12.97 14.44 7.79
N GLY A 126 13.04 14.71 9.10
CA GLY A 126 13.57 13.76 10.08
C GLY A 126 12.80 12.44 10.14
N ARG A 127 11.51 12.44 9.75
CA ARG A 127 10.64 11.24 9.72
C ARG A 127 10.62 10.51 8.38
N CYS A 128 11.20 11.07 7.32
CA CYS A 128 11.15 10.47 5.99
C CYS A 128 12.13 9.29 5.84
N THR A 129 13.17 9.24 6.65
CA THR A 129 14.25 8.25 6.60
C THR A 129 14.25 7.27 7.79
N SER A 130 13.34 7.45 8.75
CA SER A 130 13.24 6.58 9.93
C SER A 130 12.65 5.23 9.54
N ILE A 131 13.42 4.16 9.73
CA ILE A 131 12.91 2.78 9.71
C ILE A 131 12.50 2.46 11.15
N ASN A 132 11.22 2.59 11.45
CA ASN A 132 10.70 2.18 12.75
C ASN A 132 10.31 0.70 12.69
N PHE A 133 10.91 -0.10 13.55
CA PHE A 133 10.53 -1.49 13.79
C PHE A 133 9.41 -1.53 14.83
N GLU A 134 8.26 -0.96 14.51
CA GLU A 134 7.08 -1.06 15.39
C GLU A 134 5.92 -1.63 14.57
N ILE A 135 5.42 -2.75 15.08
CA ILE A 135 4.25 -3.50 14.65
C ILE A 135 3.17 -3.22 15.69
#